data_AF-A0A4Y2ERM3-F1
#
_entry.id   AF-A0A4Y2ERM3-F1
#
_cell.length_a   1.000
_cell.length_b   1.000
_cell.length_c   1.000
_cell.angle_alpha   90.00
_cell.angle_beta   90.00
_cell.angle_gamma   90.00
#
_symmetry.space_group_name_H-M   'P 1'
#
loop_
_entity.id
_entity.type
_entity.pdbx_description
1 polymer ?
#
loop_
_entity_poly.entity_id
_entity_poly.type
_entity_poly.pdbx_seq_one_letter_code
_entity_poly.pdbx_strand_id
1 'polypeptide(L)'
;MQTNARPSILRGAEKVPDPPKLYRRAINWSKDTKYLGVTLDSRLTYDKHITNINKKTRTAKARLYPLLGRKSKLSLKNKLLLYKTILRPIMTYASPVWGGGLQPPPEPRQNS
;
A
#
# COMPACT_ATOMS: atom_id res chain seq x y z
N MET A 1 8.58 -33.90 -53.07
CA MET A 1 8.43 -32.44 -53.22
C MET A 1 8.00 -31.87 -51.87
N GLN A 2 8.90 -31.19 -51.18
CA GLN A 2 8.62 -30.51 -49.91
C GLN A 2 7.94 -29.18 -50.21
N THR A 3 6.80 -28.90 -49.56
CA THR A 3 6.18 -27.57 -49.58
C THR A 3 6.14 -27.04 -48.14
N ASN A 4 6.90 -25.96 -47.93
CA ASN A 4 7.19 -25.37 -46.63
C ASN A 4 5.95 -24.68 -46.04
N ALA A 5 5.57 -25.07 -44.82
CA ALA A 5 4.65 -24.31 -43.99
C ALA A 5 5.34 -23.04 -43.48
N ARG A 6 4.70 -21.88 -43.69
CA ARG A 6 5.15 -20.58 -43.17
C ARG A 6 5.06 -20.59 -41.63
N PRO A 7 6.12 -20.26 -40.87
CA PRO A 7 6.00 -20.06 -39.44
C PRO A 7 5.47 -18.66 -39.16
N SER A 8 4.31 -18.60 -38.52
CA SER A 8 3.72 -17.39 -37.96
C SER A 8 4.65 -16.84 -36.88
N ILE A 9 5.12 -15.61 -37.06
CA ILE A 9 5.92 -14.87 -36.07
C ILE A 9 5.05 -14.64 -34.82
N LEU A 10 5.25 -15.45 -33.78
CA LEU A 10 4.70 -15.19 -32.46
C LEU A 10 5.63 -14.18 -31.76
N ARG A 11 5.11 -12.95 -31.68
CA ARG A 11 5.51 -11.88 -30.76
C ARG A 11 6.04 -12.45 -29.45
N GLY A 12 7.21 -11.95 -29.04
CA GLY A 12 7.90 -12.35 -27.82
C GLY A 12 6.95 -12.48 -26.63
N ALA A 13 6.81 -13.71 -26.14
CA ALA A 13 6.29 -13.94 -24.81
C ALA A 13 7.26 -13.29 -23.84
N GLU A 14 6.84 -12.16 -23.27
CA GLU A 14 7.54 -11.50 -22.17
C GLU A 14 7.78 -12.55 -21.08
N LYS A 15 9.05 -12.93 -20.88
CA LYS A 15 9.44 -14.00 -19.97
C LYS A 15 9.20 -13.51 -18.55
N VAL A 16 8.05 -13.86 -17.98
CA VAL A 16 7.84 -13.70 -16.53
C VAL A 16 8.94 -14.53 -15.85
N PRO A 17 9.83 -13.91 -15.05
CA PRO A 17 10.92 -14.64 -14.42
C PRO A 17 10.38 -15.71 -13.48
N ASP A 18 11.15 -16.78 -13.28
CA ASP A 18 10.75 -17.89 -12.42
C ASP A 18 10.32 -17.36 -11.04
N PRO A 19 9.21 -17.89 -10.47
CA PRO A 19 8.66 -17.37 -9.23
C PRO A 19 9.70 -17.44 -8.10
N PRO A 20 9.90 -16.34 -7.35
CA PRO A 20 10.89 -16.30 -6.29
C PRO A 20 10.57 -17.35 -5.23
N LYS A 21 11.60 -18.06 -4.76
CA LYS A 21 11.47 -19.10 -3.74
C LYS A 21 11.84 -18.52 -2.38
N LEU A 22 10.90 -18.54 -1.44
CA LEU A 22 11.15 -18.21 -0.04
C LEU A 22 11.02 -19.49 0.79
N TYR A 23 12.03 -19.85 1.57
CA TYR A 23 12.06 -21.10 2.35
C TYR A 23 11.70 -22.35 1.52
N ARG A 24 12.24 -22.46 0.30
CA ARG A 24 11.95 -23.54 -0.68
C ARG A 24 10.48 -23.62 -1.15
N ARG A 25 9.65 -22.61 -0.89
CA ARG A 25 8.29 -22.48 -1.46
C ARG A 25 8.27 -21.43 -2.56
N ALA A 26 7.71 -21.76 -3.71
CA ALA A 26 7.51 -20.81 -4.80
C ALA A 26 6.43 -19.80 -4.41
N ILE A 27 6.73 -18.51 -4.54
CA ILE A 27 5.77 -17.42 -4.34
C ILE A 27 5.21 -17.04 -5.70
N ASN A 28 3.89 -17.12 -5.84
CA ASN A 28 3.22 -16.68 -7.07
C ASN A 28 3.39 -15.18 -7.25
N TRP A 29 3.64 -14.76 -8.48
CA TRP A 29 3.60 -13.35 -8.86
C TRP A 29 2.21 -12.79 -8.60
N SER A 30 2.14 -11.71 -7.82
CA SER A 30 0.91 -10.98 -7.56
C SER A 30 1.16 -9.50 -7.79
N LYS A 31 0.18 -8.82 -8.39
CA LYS A 31 0.22 -7.36 -8.59
C LYS A 31 0.04 -6.59 -7.29
N ASP A 32 -0.55 -7.23 -6.27
CA ASP A 32 -0.69 -6.66 -4.94
C ASP A 32 -0.04 -7.58 -3.90
N THR A 33 0.65 -7.01 -2.93
CA THR A 33 1.14 -7.73 -1.77
C THR A 33 0.83 -6.98 -0.48
N LYS A 34 0.57 -7.71 0.60
CA LYS A 34 0.36 -7.12 1.93
C LYS A 34 1.63 -7.27 2.74
N TYR A 35 2.23 -6.14 3.12
CA TYR A 35 3.41 -6.10 3.97
C TYR A 35 3.12 -5.26 5.22
N LEU A 36 3.27 -5.85 6.41
CA LEU A 36 3.05 -5.20 7.72
C LEU A 36 1.72 -4.43 7.84
N GLY A 37 0.66 -4.91 7.16
CA GLY A 37 -0.66 -4.28 7.14
C GLY A 37 -0.86 -3.20 6.07
N VAL A 38 0.18 -2.85 5.32
CA VAL A 38 0.15 -1.98 4.14
C VAL A 38 -0.06 -2.83 2.89
N THR A 39 -0.93 -2.39 1.99
CA THR A 39 -1.12 -3.04 0.68
C THR A 39 -0.26 -2.29 -0.33
N LEU A 40 0.74 -2.96 -0.87
CA LEU A 40 1.61 -2.44 -1.91
C LEU A 40 1.07 -2.94 -3.25
N ASP A 41 0.78 -2.01 -4.16
CA ASP A 41 0.54 -2.31 -5.57
C ASP A 41 1.90 -2.29 -6.30
N SER A 42 2.04 -3.12 -7.32
CA SER A 42 3.14 -3.15 -8.29
C SER A 42 3.56 -1.77 -8.82
N ARG A 43 2.62 -0.84 -8.97
CA ARG A 43 2.86 0.54 -9.43
C ARG A 43 3.09 1.54 -8.31
N LEU A 44 3.07 1.08 -7.06
CA LEU A 44 3.25 1.89 -5.86
C LEU A 44 2.29 3.10 -5.77
N THR A 45 1.11 3.02 -6.40
CA THR A 45 0.08 4.08 -6.36
C THR A 45 -0.72 4.06 -5.07
N TYR A 46 -0.71 2.95 -4.33
CA TYR A 46 -1.41 2.76 -3.05
C TYR A 46 -2.94 2.94 -3.10
N ASP A 47 -3.59 2.99 -4.27
CA ASP A 47 -5.04 3.24 -4.40
C ASP A 47 -5.91 2.27 -3.59
N LYS A 48 -5.60 0.98 -3.69
CA LYS A 48 -6.26 -0.10 -2.93
C LYS A 48 -6.05 0.07 -1.42
N HIS A 49 -4.86 0.51 -1.03
CA HIS A 49 -4.53 0.75 0.36
C HIS A 49 -5.29 1.94 0.93
N ILE A 50 -5.33 3.07 0.20
CA ILE A 50 -6.08 4.29 0.57
C ILE A 50 -7.57 3.96 0.70
N THR A 51 -8.14 3.24 -0.26
CA THR A 51 -9.55 2.80 -0.21
C THR A 51 -9.83 1.94 1.02
N ASN A 52 -8.92 1.02 1.36
CA ASN A 52 -9.04 0.18 2.54
C ASN A 52 -8.92 0.97 3.85
N ILE A 53 -7.97 1.89 3.96
CA ILE A 53 -7.84 2.80 5.11
C ILE A 53 -9.11 3.63 5.26
N ASN A 54 -9.61 4.24 4.19
CA ASN A 54 -10.85 5.03 4.22
C ASN A 54 -12.05 4.21 4.69
N LYS A 55 -12.17 2.96 4.24
CA LYS A 55 -13.21 2.04 4.72
C LYS A 55 -13.07 1.76 6.21
N LYS A 56 -11.87 1.41 6.68
CA LYS A 56 -11.58 1.15 8.10
C LYS A 56 -11.87 2.36 8.98
N THR A 57 -11.38 3.53 8.59
CA THR A 57 -11.60 4.80 9.29
C THR A 57 -13.08 5.14 9.36
N ARG A 58 -13.83 4.95 8.27
CA ARG A 58 -15.28 5.17 8.27
C ARG A 58 -16.01 4.25 9.24
N THR A 59 -15.67 2.96 9.25
CA THR A 59 -16.24 1.99 10.19
C THR A 59 -15.89 2.33 11.65
N ALA A 60 -14.63 2.68 11.93
CA ALA A 60 -14.21 3.10 13.26
C ALA A 60 -14.95 4.37 13.71
N LYS A 61 -15.06 5.37 12.84
CA LYS A 61 -15.82 6.60 13.09
C LYS A 61 -17.29 6.31 13.38
N ALA A 62 -17.92 5.41 12.62
CA ALA A 62 -19.31 5.02 12.85
C ALA A 62 -19.51 4.37 14.23
N ARG A 63 -18.58 3.50 14.65
CA ARG A 63 -18.60 2.89 16.00
C ARG A 63 -18.35 3.90 17.11
N LEU A 64 -17.51 4.90 16.88
CA LEU A 64 -17.23 5.97 17.84
C LEU A 64 -18.29 7.09 17.82
N TYR A 65 -19.21 7.10 16.85
CA TYR A 65 -20.20 8.15 16.69
C TYR A 65 -21.06 8.40 17.94
N PRO A 66 -21.51 7.38 18.70
CA PRO A 66 -22.24 7.59 19.95
C PRO A 66 -21.44 8.35 21.00
N LEU A 67 -20.11 8.22 21.01
CA LEU A 67 -19.19 8.84 21.98
C LEU A 67 -18.70 10.21 21.52
N LEU A 68 -18.49 10.40 20.22
CA LEU A 68 -18.02 11.65 19.63
C LEU A 68 -19.17 12.59 19.26
N GLY A 69 -20.40 12.09 19.21
CA GLY A 69 -21.57 12.83 18.77
C GLY A 69 -21.91 14.02 19.67
N ARG A 70 -22.76 14.91 19.14
CA ARG A 70 -23.25 16.11 19.83
C ARG A 70 -24.05 15.78 21.09
N LYS A 71 -24.71 14.62 21.11
CA LYS A 71 -25.49 14.09 22.25
C LYS A 71 -24.65 13.40 23.33
N SER A 72 -23.35 13.22 23.09
CA SER A 72 -22.46 12.57 24.07
C SER A 72 -22.09 13.52 25.20
N LYS A 73 -22.31 13.07 26.45
CA LYS A 73 -21.94 13.75 27.71
C LYS A 73 -20.42 13.81 27.96
N LEU A 74 -19.61 13.23 27.07
CA LEU A 74 -18.16 13.19 27.20
C LEU A 74 -17.56 14.60 27.07
N SER A 75 -16.55 14.93 27.88
CA SER A 75 -15.83 16.20 27.79
C SER A 75 -15.12 16.36 26.44
N LEU A 76 -14.93 17.61 25.99
CA LEU A 76 -14.22 17.90 24.74
C LEU A 76 -12.81 17.30 24.72
N LYS A 77 -12.10 17.33 25.85
CA LYS A 77 -10.76 16.75 26.02
C LYS A 77 -10.77 15.25 25.72
N ASN A 78 -11.76 14.52 26.22
CA ASN A 78 -11.86 13.08 26.01
C ASN A 78 -12.27 12.74 24.56
N LYS A 79 -13.14 13.55 23.93
CA LYS A 79 -13.45 13.40 22.50
C LYS A 79 -12.21 13.59 21.63
N LEU A 80 -11.39 14.60 21.95
CA LEU A 80 -10.13 14.85 21.27
C LEU A 80 -9.12 13.71 21.50
N LEU A 81 -9.04 13.18 22.71
CA LEU A 81 -8.19 12.04 23.04
C LEU A 81 -8.59 10.80 22.21
N LEU A 82 -9.88 10.47 22.16
CA LEU A 82 -10.39 9.36 21.36
C LEU A 82 -10.06 9.53 19.86
N TYR A 83 -10.22 10.74 19.33
CA TYR A 83 -9.85 11.04 17.95
C TYR A 83 -8.35 10.78 17.70
N LYS A 84 -7.48 11.31 18.56
CA LYS A 84 -6.03 11.19 18.44
C LYS A 84 -5.51 9.76 18.64
N THR A 85 -6.15 8.98 19.50
CA THR A 85 -5.69 7.63 19.86
C THR A 85 -6.20 6.55 18.90
N ILE A 86 -7.37 6.75 18.28
CA ILE A 86 -8.00 5.71 17.44
C ILE A 86 -7.97 6.10 15.96
N LEU A 87 -8.49 7.28 15.61
CA LEU A 87 -8.64 7.65 14.19
C LEU A 87 -7.32 8.07 13.56
N ARG A 88 -6.49 8.84 14.30
CA ARG A 88 -5.18 9.28 13.81
C ARG A 88 -4.28 8.10 13.39
N PRO A 89 -4.00 7.07 14.23
CA PRO A 89 -3.10 6.00 13.82
C PRO A 89 -3.64 5.18 12.64
N ILE A 90 -4.96 4.98 12.51
CA ILE A 90 -5.54 4.28 11.35
C ILE A 90 -5.19 5.00 10.04
N MET A 91 -5.18 6.34 10.06
CA MET A 91 -4.86 7.16 8.88
C MET A 91 -3.36 7.33 8.67
N THR A 92 -2.59 7.54 9.74
CA THR A 92 -1.18 7.95 9.62
C THR A 92 -0.16 6.81 9.64
N TYR A 93 -0.57 5.58 9.98
CA TYR A 93 0.35 4.45 10.09
C TYR A 93 1.17 4.19 8.81
N ALA A 94 0.58 4.39 7.64
CA ALA A 94 1.26 4.19 6.35
C ALA A 94 1.98 5.44 5.80
N SER A 95 1.88 6.58 6.49
CA SER A 95 2.46 7.85 6.04
C SER A 95 3.98 7.78 5.76
N PRO A 96 4.81 7.07 6.57
CA PRO A 96 6.25 6.96 6.27
C PRO A 96 6.55 6.17 4.99
N VAL A 97 5.68 5.20 4.64
CA VAL A 97 5.85 4.36 3.45
C VAL A 97 5.59 5.16 2.16
N TRP A 98 4.76 6.19 2.23
CA TRP A 98 4.47 7.08 1.10
C TRP A 98 5.55 8.15 0.86
N GLY A 99 6.37 8.47 1.87
CA GLY A 99 7.33 9.59 1.83
C GLY A 99 8.69 9.27 1.21
N GLY A 100 8.95 8.03 0.78
CA GLY A 100 10.28 7.54 0.38
C GLY A 100 10.88 8.12 -0.91
N GLY A 101 10.27 9.14 -1.52
CA GLY A 101 10.76 9.77 -2.75
C GLY A 101 11.60 11.04 -2.55
N LEU A 102 11.66 11.59 -1.33
CA LEU A 102 12.42 12.82 -1.05
C LEU A 102 13.83 12.46 -0.57
N GLN A 103 14.67 11.96 -1.47
CA GLN A 103 16.10 11.93 -1.21
C GLN A 103 16.64 13.37 -1.30
N PRO A 104 17.23 13.93 -0.23
CA PRO A 104 17.93 15.21 -0.37
C PRO A 104 19.07 15.02 -1.39
N PRO A 105 19.29 16.01 -2.28
CA PRO A 105 20.30 15.89 -3.33
C PRO A 105 21.66 15.53 -2.73
N PRO A 106 22.44 14.64 -3.36
CA PRO A 106 23.76 14.26 -2.86
C PRO A 106 24.64 15.51 -2.78
N GLU A 107 25.25 15.76 -1.61
CA GLU A 107 26.18 16.88 -1.47
C GLU A 107 27.30 16.78 -2.50
N PRO A 108 27.71 17.91 -3.12
CA PRO A 108 28.87 17.92 -3.99
C PRO A 108 30.07 17.41 -3.21
N ARG A 109 30.66 16.30 -3.66
CA ARG A 109 31.94 15.83 -3.14
C ARG A 109 32.98 16.93 -3.32
N GLN A 110 33.33 17.61 -2.23
CA GLN A 110 34.53 18.43 -2.18
C GLN A 110 35.71 17.48 -2.03
N ASN A 111 36.37 17.19 -3.16
CA ASN A 111 37.67 16.56 -3.18
C ASN A 111 38.75 17.64 -3.07
N SER A 112 39.50 17.59 -1.96
CA SER A 112 40.83 18.22 -1.80
C SER A 112 41.91 17.45 -2.53
#